data_AF-A0A7I9YTI5-F1
#
_entry.id   AF-A0A7I9YTI5-F1
#
_cell.length_a   1.000
_cell.length_b   1.000
_cell.length_c   1.000
_cell.angle_alpha   90.00
_cell.angle_beta   90.00
_cell.angle_gamma   90.00
#
_symmetry.space_group_name_H-M   'P 1'
#
loop_
_entity.id
_entity.type
_entity.pdbx_description
1 polymer ?
#
loop_
_entity_poly.entity_id
_entity_poly.type
_entity_poly.pdbx_seq_one_letter_code
_entity_poly.pdbx_strand_id
1 'polypeptide(L)'
;MLLLGRVWAYAADMRMKRVSRGTAALVACVSAVALAPPAVAELLDPIPGNGVFVVGTDIAPGLYRTAGSASVIGVWINNVPTQDSMCAWFTYSTPDANKEHVLQTNMSIGPMFANINTSVKAFESVNCEPWERVP
;
A
#
# COMPACT_ATOMS: atom_id res chain seq x y z
N MET A 1 -53.54 1.46 20.56
CA MET A 1 -54.47 0.31 20.67
C MET A 1 -54.70 -0.16 19.22
N LEU A 2 -53.85 -1.01 18.61
CA LEU A 2 -53.86 -2.49 18.65
C LEU A 2 -55.27 -3.03 18.31
N LEU A 3 -55.57 -3.82 17.26
CA LEU A 3 -54.89 -5.00 16.71
C LEU A 3 -55.59 -5.56 15.42
N LEU A 4 -54.80 -6.24 14.57
CA LEU A 4 -55.07 -7.46 13.75
C LEU A 4 -56.07 -7.38 12.57
N GLY A 5 -55.88 -8.03 11.42
CA GLY A 5 -54.89 -9.02 10.98
C GLY A 5 -55.50 -9.96 9.91
N ARG A 6 -54.68 -10.30 8.89
CA ARG A 6 -54.78 -11.44 7.94
C ARG A 6 -55.95 -11.50 6.95
N VAL A 7 -55.66 -11.33 5.65
CA VAL A 7 -56.41 -11.97 4.55
C VAL A 7 -55.45 -12.55 3.51
N TRP A 8 -55.51 -13.87 3.42
CA TRP A 8 -55.23 -14.79 2.32
C TRP A 8 -54.00 -14.66 1.41
N ALA A 9 -53.22 -15.74 1.47
CA ALA A 9 -52.43 -16.25 0.37
C ALA A 9 -53.30 -16.48 -0.88
N TYR A 10 -52.87 -15.90 -2.00
CA TYR A 10 -53.24 -16.37 -3.32
C TYR A 10 -51.98 -16.90 -3.99
N ALA A 11 -51.87 -18.23 -4.02
CA ALA A 11 -50.99 -18.93 -4.93
C ALA A 11 -51.50 -18.69 -6.35
N ALA A 12 -50.85 -17.76 -7.07
CA ALA A 12 -51.00 -17.65 -8.50
C ALA A 12 -49.96 -18.57 -9.14
N ASP A 13 -50.45 -19.68 -9.68
CA ASP A 13 -49.77 -20.60 -10.58
C ASP A 13 -49.12 -19.81 -11.73
N MET A 14 -47.83 -19.49 -11.59
CA MET A 14 -47.03 -18.95 -12.68
C MET A 14 -46.65 -20.10 -13.60
N ARG A 15 -47.50 -20.33 -14.60
CA ARG A 15 -47.20 -21.15 -15.77
C ARG A 15 -45.98 -20.56 -16.48
N MET A 16 -44.81 -21.10 -16.13
CA MET A 16 -43.49 -20.65 -16.57
C MET A 16 -43.35 -20.90 -18.08
N LYS A 17 -43.73 -19.90 -18.89
CA LYS A 17 -43.36 -19.86 -20.30
C LYS A 17 -41.84 -19.81 -20.36
N ARG A 18 -41.21 -20.80 -21.01
CA ARG A 18 -39.77 -20.85 -21.27
C ARG A 18 -39.37 -19.64 -22.11
N VAL A 19 -39.09 -18.52 -21.46
CA VAL A 19 -38.38 -17.38 -22.05
C VAL A 19 -36.90 -17.75 -22.03
N SER A 20 -36.23 -17.54 -23.17
CA SER A 20 -34.86 -17.96 -23.41
C SER A 20 -33.90 -17.41 -22.35
N ARG A 21 -33.15 -18.32 -21.71
CA ARG A 21 -32.14 -18.04 -20.65
C ARG A 21 -30.87 -17.32 -21.16
N GLY A 22 -30.93 -16.61 -22.29
CA GLY A 22 -29.76 -15.99 -22.91
C GLY A 22 -29.50 -14.55 -22.47
N THR A 23 -30.55 -13.73 -22.38
CA THR A 23 -30.39 -12.26 -22.32
C THR A 23 -30.33 -11.69 -20.91
N ALA A 24 -30.88 -12.38 -19.91
CA ALA A 24 -30.92 -11.90 -18.52
C ALA A 24 -29.57 -11.96 -17.80
N ALA A 25 -28.64 -12.81 -18.26
CA ALA A 25 -27.33 -12.98 -17.62
C ALA A 25 -26.38 -11.79 -17.90
N LEU A 26 -26.48 -11.17 -19.08
CA LEU A 26 -25.57 -10.10 -19.52
C LEU A 26 -25.84 -8.75 -18.83
N VAL A 27 -27.10 -8.44 -18.51
CA VAL A 27 -27.47 -7.14 -17.90
C VAL A 27 -27.03 -7.06 -16.43
N ALA A 28 -26.99 -8.19 -15.71
CA ALA A 28 -26.59 -8.21 -14.31
C ALA A 28 -25.07 -7.99 -14.10
N CYS A 29 -24.23 -8.37 -15.06
CA CYS A 29 -22.77 -8.21 -14.94
C CYS A 29 -22.30 -6.76 -15.10
N VAL A 30 -23.02 -5.95 -15.88
CA VAL A 30 -22.62 -4.56 -16.19
C VAL A 30 -22.93 -3.60 -15.04
N SER A 31 -24.00 -3.84 -14.27
CA SER A 31 -24.40 -2.96 -13.16
C SER A 31 -23.59 -3.17 -11.87
N ALA A 32 -22.89 -4.29 -11.71
CA ALA A 32 -22.09 -4.57 -10.50
C ALA A 32 -20.77 -3.78 -10.44
N VAL A 33 -20.15 -3.46 -11.59
CA VAL A 33 -18.85 -2.75 -11.63
C VAL A 33 -19.01 -1.25 -11.32
N ALA A 34 -20.18 -0.66 -11.57
CA ALA A 34 -20.40 0.78 -11.42
C ALA A 34 -20.56 1.26 -9.96
N LEU A 35 -20.72 0.36 -8.99
CA LEU A 35 -21.00 0.70 -7.59
C LEU A 35 -19.90 0.24 -6.62
N ALA A 36 -18.82 -0.38 -7.10
CA ALA A 36 -17.69 -0.70 -6.23
C ALA A 36 -16.91 0.59 -5.94
N PRO A 37 -16.74 1.00 -4.66
CA PRO A 37 -15.75 2.01 -4.32
C PRO A 37 -14.40 1.64 -4.94
N PRO A 38 -13.62 2.63 -5.43
CA PRO A 38 -12.26 2.36 -5.88
C PRO A 38 -11.52 1.66 -4.74
N ALA A 39 -10.89 0.53 -5.04
CA ALA A 39 -10.01 -0.13 -4.09
C ALA A 39 -8.88 0.84 -3.75
N VAL A 40 -8.99 1.51 -2.61
CA VAL A 40 -7.86 2.23 -2.02
C VAL A 40 -6.88 1.15 -1.59
N ALA A 41 -5.72 1.09 -2.24
CA ALA A 41 -4.66 0.22 -1.79
C ALA A 41 -4.28 0.60 -0.35
N GLU A 42 -4.19 -0.38 0.52
CA GLU A 42 -3.70 -0.16 1.88
C GLU A 42 -2.25 0.34 1.83
N LEU A 43 -1.90 1.26 2.72
CA LEU A 43 -0.52 1.76 2.82
C LEU A 43 0.40 0.63 3.29
N LEU A 44 1.59 0.57 2.72
CA LEU A 44 2.59 -0.45 3.04
C LEU A 44 3.10 -0.26 4.48
N ASP A 45 2.95 -1.31 5.29
CA ASP A 45 3.50 -1.43 6.64
C ASP A 45 3.80 -2.91 6.94
N PRO A 46 5.07 -3.34 7.07
CA PRO A 46 6.29 -2.51 7.01
C PRO A 46 6.60 -2.03 5.59
N ILE A 47 7.40 -0.96 5.49
CA ILE A 47 7.88 -0.47 4.18
C ILE A 47 8.93 -1.46 3.66
N PRO A 48 8.84 -1.91 2.39
CA PRO A 48 9.87 -2.77 1.82
C PRO A 48 11.25 -2.11 1.83
N GLY A 49 12.29 -2.93 2.00
CA GLY A 49 13.67 -2.45 2.15
C GLY A 49 14.30 -1.83 0.89
N ASN A 50 13.70 -2.06 -0.29
CA ASN A 50 14.14 -1.49 -1.55
C ASN A 50 12.96 -0.84 -2.27
N GLY A 51 13.15 0.37 -2.79
CA GLY A 51 12.19 1.05 -3.64
C GLY A 51 12.12 2.55 -3.42
N VAL A 52 11.24 3.18 -4.20
CA VAL A 52 10.82 4.58 -4.04
C VAL A 52 9.33 4.55 -3.73
N PHE A 53 8.95 5.20 -2.63
CA PHE A 53 7.60 5.19 -2.09
C PHE A 53 7.07 6.61 -1.93
N VAL A 54 5.94 6.90 -2.54
CA VAL A 54 5.25 8.20 -2.43
C VAL A 54 4.54 8.27 -1.08
N VAL A 55 4.86 9.30 -0.30
CA VAL A 55 4.29 9.49 1.04
C VAL A 55 2.84 9.95 0.95
N GLY A 56 1.94 9.26 1.66
CA GLY A 56 0.49 9.44 1.62
C GLY A 56 -0.22 8.62 0.55
N THR A 57 0.51 8.01 -0.38
CA THR A 57 -0.05 7.12 -1.41
C THR A 57 0.42 5.68 -1.20
N ASP A 58 1.72 5.47 -1.01
CA ASP A 58 2.30 4.14 -0.81
C ASP A 58 2.57 3.86 0.66
N ILE A 59 2.98 4.88 1.44
CA ILE A 59 3.35 4.75 2.86
C ILE A 59 2.81 5.93 3.68
N ALA A 60 2.55 5.72 4.97
CA ALA A 60 2.14 6.79 5.87
C ALA A 60 3.34 7.58 6.42
N PRO A 61 3.20 8.90 6.73
CA PRO A 61 4.20 9.63 7.51
C PRO A 61 4.45 8.99 8.88
N GLY A 62 5.67 9.08 9.41
CA GLY A 62 6.03 8.52 10.70
C GLY A 62 7.53 8.40 10.93
N LEU A 63 7.88 7.93 12.13
CA LEU A 63 9.23 7.48 12.43
C LEU A 63 9.33 5.98 12.13
N TYR A 64 10.33 5.61 11.35
CA TYR A 64 10.57 4.24 10.93
C TYR A 64 11.96 3.78 11.34
N ARG A 65 12.12 2.49 11.59
CA ARG A 65 13.38 1.84 11.94
C ARG A 65 13.64 0.65 11.02
N THR A 66 14.86 0.54 10.50
CA THR A 66 15.37 -0.66 9.83
C THR A 66 16.39 -1.37 10.72
N ALA A 67 16.54 -2.68 10.54
CA ALA A 67 17.61 -3.47 11.16
C ALA A 67 19.01 -3.15 10.58
N GLY A 68 19.07 -2.53 9.40
CA GLY A 68 20.32 -2.11 8.75
C GLY A 68 20.42 -2.59 7.32
N SER A 69 21.64 -2.89 6.88
CA SER A 69 21.91 -3.42 5.54
C SER A 69 21.27 -4.79 5.32
N ALA A 70 20.63 -4.97 4.16
CA ALA A 70 20.15 -6.27 3.68
C ALA A 70 21.23 -7.07 2.93
N SER A 71 22.46 -6.55 2.84
CA SER A 71 23.56 -7.26 2.20
C SER A 71 23.90 -8.54 2.96
N VAL A 72 23.79 -9.68 2.27
CA VAL A 72 24.21 -10.99 2.79
C VAL A 72 25.72 -11.08 3.00
N ILE A 73 26.50 -10.24 2.32
CA ILE A 73 27.96 -10.15 2.43
C ILE A 73 28.34 -8.68 2.57
N GLY A 74 29.09 -8.36 3.61
CA GLY A 74 29.77 -7.08 3.71
C GLY A 74 31.10 -7.11 2.96
N VAL A 75 31.34 -6.09 2.14
CA VAL A 75 32.59 -5.86 1.44
C VAL A 75 33.20 -4.57 1.99
N TRP A 76 34.43 -4.67 2.47
CA TRP A 76 35.20 -3.54 3.01
C TRP A 76 36.47 -3.34 2.20
N ILE A 77 36.76 -2.08 1.87
CA ILE A 77 38.02 -1.67 1.27
C ILE A 77 38.67 -0.70 2.25
N ASN A 78 39.87 -1.03 2.73
CA ASN A 78 40.58 -0.21 3.72
C ASN A 78 39.73 0.09 4.97
N ASN A 79 39.01 -0.92 5.46
CA ASN A 79 38.14 -0.80 6.64
C ASN A 79 36.92 0.14 6.47
N VAL A 80 36.61 0.52 5.23
CA VAL A 80 35.41 1.29 4.86
C VAL A 80 34.44 0.37 4.12
N PRO A 81 33.18 0.22 4.57
CA PRO A 81 32.20 -0.56 3.83
C PRO A 81 31.91 0.07 2.47
N THR A 82 31.73 -0.77 1.46
CA THR A 82 31.28 -0.33 0.14
C THR A 82 29.80 0.06 0.20
N GLN A 83 29.35 0.88 -0.78
CA GLN A 83 27.96 1.33 -0.83
C GLN A 83 26.98 0.15 -0.92
N ASP A 84 27.30 -0.88 -1.70
CA ASP A 84 26.50 -2.10 -1.85
C ASP A 84 26.48 -2.97 -0.58
N SER A 85 27.29 -2.65 0.43
CA SER A 85 27.28 -3.30 1.75
C SER A 85 26.46 -2.54 2.78
N MET A 86 25.94 -1.37 2.44
CA MET A 86 25.26 -0.46 3.35
C MET A 86 23.79 -0.29 2.94
N CYS A 87 22.92 -0.14 3.94
CA CYS A 87 21.60 0.42 3.72
C CYS A 87 21.76 1.93 3.54
N ALA A 88 21.10 2.48 2.53
CA ALA A 88 21.02 3.91 2.30
C ALA A 88 19.57 4.31 2.07
N TRP A 89 19.21 5.49 2.55
CA TRP A 89 17.88 6.03 2.32
C TRP A 89 17.90 7.54 2.12
N PHE A 90 16.87 8.02 1.45
CA PHE A 90 16.67 9.43 1.11
C PHE A 90 15.20 9.80 1.31
N THR A 91 14.97 11.02 1.79
CA THR A 91 13.64 11.64 1.76
C THR A 91 13.67 12.85 0.85
N TYR A 92 12.57 13.09 0.16
CA TYR A 92 12.46 14.13 -0.86
C TYR A 92 11.29 15.06 -0.58
N SER A 93 11.44 16.34 -0.93
CA SER A 93 10.34 17.32 -0.88
C SER A 93 9.39 17.24 -2.09
N THR A 94 9.74 16.44 -3.09
CA THR A 94 8.95 16.17 -4.29
C THR A 94 8.63 14.67 -4.40
N PRO A 95 7.54 14.29 -5.08
CA PRO A 95 7.11 12.88 -5.15
C PRO A 95 7.92 12.04 -6.15
N ASP A 96 8.77 12.64 -6.97
CA ASP A 96 9.52 12.00 -8.07
C ASP A 96 10.92 11.51 -7.67
N ALA A 97 11.28 11.54 -6.38
CA ALA A 97 12.60 11.19 -5.86
C ALA A 97 13.76 11.92 -6.56
N ASN A 98 13.55 13.20 -6.88
CA ASN A 98 14.55 14.03 -7.49
C ASN A 98 15.67 14.40 -6.50
N LYS A 99 16.91 14.07 -6.85
CA LYS A 99 18.11 14.27 -6.01
C LYS A 99 18.44 15.73 -5.71
N GLU A 100 17.93 16.69 -6.48
CA GLU A 100 18.04 18.12 -6.18
C GLU A 100 17.11 18.58 -5.03
N HIS A 101 16.17 17.72 -4.62
CA HIS A 101 15.12 18.01 -3.65
C HIS A 101 15.20 17.14 -2.38
N VAL A 102 16.38 16.60 -2.07
CA VAL A 102 16.65 15.80 -0.86
C VAL A 102 16.45 16.65 0.40
N LEU A 103 15.66 16.13 1.33
CA LEU A 103 15.45 16.72 2.66
C LEU A 103 16.37 16.10 3.71
N GLN A 104 16.51 14.78 3.69
CA GLN A 104 17.38 14.05 4.59
C GLN A 104 17.90 12.78 3.92
N THR A 105 19.09 12.34 4.32
CA THR A 105 19.66 11.06 3.93
C THR A 105 20.51 10.50 5.06
N ASN A 106 20.64 9.18 5.10
CA ASN A 106 21.60 8.48 5.95
C ASN A 106 21.99 7.16 5.28
N MET A 107 23.18 6.66 5.63
CA MET A 107 23.66 5.36 5.22
C MET A 107 24.46 4.68 6.34
N SER A 108 24.24 3.39 6.54
CA SER A 108 24.92 2.59 7.57
C SER A 108 24.84 1.09 7.24
N ILE A 109 25.74 0.31 7.82
CA ILE A 109 25.54 -1.15 7.89
C ILE A 109 24.54 -1.51 9.00
N GLY A 110 24.59 -0.79 10.12
CA GLY A 110 23.78 -1.08 11.29
C GLY A 110 22.37 -0.47 11.23
N PRO A 111 21.57 -0.69 12.29
CA PRO A 111 20.22 -0.16 12.39
C PRO A 111 20.17 1.35 12.20
N MET A 112 19.10 1.83 11.59
CA MET A 112 18.89 3.26 11.33
C MET A 112 17.43 3.65 11.53
N PHE A 113 17.22 4.95 11.71
CA PHE A 113 15.90 5.56 11.74
C PHE A 113 15.73 6.53 10.57
N ALA A 114 14.53 6.58 10.01
CA ALA A 114 14.10 7.57 9.04
C ALA A 114 12.86 8.30 9.57
N ASN A 115 12.95 9.63 9.70
CA ASN A 115 11.80 10.47 10.07
C ASN A 115 11.11 10.97 8.80
N ILE A 116 9.99 10.34 8.46
CA ILE A 116 9.16 10.66 7.31
C ILE A 116 8.05 11.62 7.78
N ASN A 117 8.38 12.90 7.90
CA ASN A 117 7.40 13.92 8.29
C ASN A 117 6.50 14.34 7.10
N THR A 118 5.54 15.22 7.33
CA THR A 118 4.56 15.67 6.31
C THR A 118 5.14 16.49 5.15
N SER A 119 6.36 17.02 5.31
CA SER A 119 7.10 17.71 4.25
C SER A 119 7.75 16.72 3.28
N VAL A 120 7.98 15.48 3.71
CA VAL A 120 8.47 14.40 2.84
C VAL A 120 7.35 13.96 1.91
N LYS A 121 7.65 13.92 0.61
CA LYS A 121 6.75 13.49 -0.46
C LYS A 121 7.15 12.19 -1.11
N ALA A 122 8.44 11.82 -1.04
CA ALA A 122 8.91 10.49 -1.40
C ALA A 122 9.99 10.01 -0.43
N PHE A 123 10.02 8.68 -0.22
CA PHE A 123 11.04 7.96 0.52
C PHE A 123 11.69 6.94 -0.39
N GLU A 124 13.01 7.02 -0.57
CA GLU A 124 13.79 6.02 -1.28
C GLU A 124 14.61 5.22 -0.28
N SER A 125 14.57 3.90 -0.43
CA SER A 125 15.35 2.96 0.36
C SER A 125 16.10 2.05 -0.59
N VAL A 126 17.39 1.87 -0.33
CA VAL A 126 18.28 1.03 -1.14
C VAL A 126 19.08 0.14 -0.21
N ASN A 127 19.00 -1.16 -0.46
CA ASN A 127 19.76 -2.20 0.23
C ASN A 127 19.53 -2.24 1.75
N CYS A 128 18.29 -1.97 2.18
CA CYS A 128 17.90 -2.01 3.58
C CYS A 128 17.08 -3.25 3.89
N GLU A 129 17.13 -3.70 5.14
CA GLU A 129 16.07 -4.54 5.69
C GLU A 129 14.75 -3.76 5.75
N PRO A 130 13.58 -4.43 5.79
CA PRO A 130 12.29 -3.75 5.89
C PRO A 130 12.24 -2.70 7.00
N TRP A 131 11.48 -1.63 6.77
CA TRP A 131 11.33 -0.56 7.75
C TRP A 131 10.05 -0.75 8.55
N GLU A 132 10.21 -0.93 9.84
CA GLU A 132 9.12 -1.05 10.80
C GLU A 132 8.77 0.32 11.37
N ARG A 133 7.48 0.62 11.49
CA ARG A 133 7.02 1.82 12.18
C ARG A 133 7.37 1.74 13.66
N VAL A 134 7.94 2.82 14.19
CA VAL A 134 8.20 2.96 15.63
C VAL A 134 6.88 3.29 16.33
N PRO A 135 6.45 2.52 17.36
CA PRO A 135 5.23 2.78 18.12
C PRO A 135 5.20 4.11 18.87
#